data_AF-K9RV01-F1
#
_entry.id   AF-K9RV01-F1
#
_cell.length_a   1.000
_cell.length_b   1.000
_cell.length_c   1.000
_cell.angle_alpha   90.00
_cell.angle_beta   90.00
_cell.angle_gamma   90.00
#
_symmetry.space_group_name_H-M   'P 1'
#
loop_
_entity.id
_entity.type
_entity.pdbx_description
1 polymer ?
#
loop_
_entity_poly.entity_id
_entity_poly.type
_entity_poly.pdbx_seq_one_letter_code
_entity_poly.pdbx_strand_id
1 'polypeptide(L)'
;MSDLPPFTNSLSPVCPGLFYGVTAADGLLLRIRIPGGQLRREQGRGLVALAEHLGVETLQITNRANIQLRGLKEIPRPEVLERLQALGLAAQNPAVDVLRNVMVSPLAGCDPAELVNFAPWLRELEFFWANHPGLAQLPAKFSIGLDGGGLCSIGQRSATVAEHRYNEIQLTALAVDPEIAPGLETGIYLHLMFGIEKKLIPTGVLVSPEQGLPLIKSLIWAYLDYCQAPDRPPKVRLREIMADWGLETFLNQARRYLDFPLTRHPKIPSLPTHPGQQHLGIHPQAEPEQVYIGIGLPQGQLTKDQLRGLVGLASEFGSGDLRLTPWHSVLIVNTPSLQIPAVIEQLSQFNLSPFPENPQGIVACAGKPGCAAAQTPTQADAQVLGGYLESLSLTTPVNIHLTACPKACAQPSPAEITLLGIGPDIYRLYLGDLRDDQAPVMAQQPLAELLPLIAATLGPKSGPAHSSRL
;
A
#
# COMPACT_ATOMS: atom_id res chain seq x y z
N MET A 1 -21.36 19.95 -21.03
CA MET A 1 -19.92 20.06 -21.31
C MET A 1 -19.32 20.66 -20.05
N SER A 2 -18.87 19.80 -19.12
CA SER A 2 -18.26 20.24 -17.87
C SER A 2 -16.83 20.66 -18.18
N ASP A 3 -16.47 21.90 -17.84
CA ASP A 3 -15.10 22.40 -17.89
C ASP A 3 -14.24 21.58 -16.93
N LEU A 4 -13.64 20.49 -17.43
CA LEU A 4 -12.55 19.81 -16.75
C LEU A 4 -11.44 20.83 -16.55
N PRO A 5 -10.81 20.90 -15.35
CA PRO A 5 -9.66 21.76 -15.18
C PRO A 5 -8.59 21.36 -16.20
N PRO A 6 -7.89 22.32 -16.83
CA PRO A 6 -6.83 22.01 -17.76
C PRO A 6 -5.81 21.13 -17.05
N PHE A 7 -5.34 20.06 -17.70
CA PHE A 7 -4.27 19.22 -17.16
C PHE A 7 -3.10 20.11 -16.76
N THR A 8 -2.89 20.31 -15.45
CA THR A 8 -1.88 21.25 -14.97
C THR A 8 -0.54 20.55 -14.85
N ASN A 9 0.39 20.87 -15.76
CA ASN A 9 1.82 20.66 -15.52
C ASN A 9 2.29 21.67 -14.46
N SER A 10 1.98 21.39 -13.19
CA SER A 10 2.48 22.19 -12.07
C SER A 10 3.97 21.93 -11.90
N LEU A 11 4.79 22.97 -12.08
CA LEU A 11 6.23 22.99 -11.76
C LEU A 11 6.52 22.91 -10.24
N SER A 12 5.48 22.94 -9.39
CA SER A 12 5.52 22.68 -7.95
C SER A 12 5.15 21.22 -7.67
N PRO A 13 5.76 20.50 -6.70
CA PRO A 13 5.55 19.07 -6.52
C PRO A 13 4.16 18.77 -5.92
N VAL A 14 3.16 18.71 -6.79
CA VAL A 14 1.87 18.07 -6.54
C VAL A 14 2.09 16.55 -6.54
N CYS A 15 1.38 15.77 -5.72
CA CYS A 15 1.47 14.30 -5.87
C CYS A 15 0.82 13.89 -7.19
N PRO A 16 1.34 12.86 -7.87
CA PRO A 16 0.74 12.40 -9.12
C PRO A 16 -0.67 11.87 -8.86
N GLY A 17 -1.59 12.27 -9.71
CA GLY A 17 -2.94 11.71 -9.91
C GLY A 17 -3.14 11.38 -11.38
N LEU A 18 -4.38 11.09 -11.78
CA LEU A 18 -4.72 10.92 -13.19
C LEU A 18 -4.77 12.28 -13.90
N PHE A 19 -5.36 13.30 -13.25
CA PHE A 19 -5.47 14.66 -13.80
C PHE A 19 -4.25 15.55 -13.51
N TYR A 20 -3.32 15.05 -12.69
CA TYR A 20 -2.10 15.74 -12.28
C TYR A 20 -0.90 14.86 -12.56
N GLY A 21 -0.45 14.85 -13.80
CA GLY A 21 0.83 14.22 -14.12
C GLY A 21 1.97 15.01 -13.53
N VAL A 22 2.94 14.30 -12.95
CA VAL A 22 4.16 14.92 -12.43
C VAL A 22 5.30 14.56 -13.35
N THR A 23 6.05 15.56 -13.81
CA THR A 23 7.29 15.31 -14.55
C THR A 23 8.32 14.68 -13.61
N ALA A 24 8.58 13.40 -13.82
CA ALA A 24 9.70 12.68 -13.22
C ALA A 24 10.91 12.73 -14.16
N ALA A 25 12.05 12.21 -13.72
CA ALA A 25 13.29 12.28 -14.49
C ALA A 25 13.28 11.40 -15.77
N ASP A 26 12.39 10.39 -15.81
CA ASP A 26 12.18 9.51 -16.94
C ASP A 26 11.00 9.92 -17.84
N GLY A 27 10.26 10.97 -17.48
CA GLY A 27 9.06 11.41 -18.19
C GLY A 27 7.88 11.66 -17.24
N LEU A 28 6.67 11.75 -17.79
CA LEU A 28 5.46 11.98 -17.00
C LEU A 28 5.13 10.71 -16.18
N LEU A 29 4.75 10.94 -14.92
CA LEU A 29 4.24 9.93 -14.00
C LEU A 29 2.74 10.14 -13.80
N LEU A 30 1.94 9.13 -14.15
CA LEU A 30 0.51 9.07 -13.82
C LEU A 30 0.28 8.06 -12.72
N ARG A 31 -0.61 8.40 -11.80
CA ARG A 31 -1.10 7.48 -10.78
C ARG A 31 -2.60 7.32 -10.96
N ILE A 32 -3.03 6.08 -11.10
CA ILE A 32 -4.43 5.71 -11.19
C ILE A 32 -5.05 5.79 -9.79
N ARG A 33 -6.36 5.97 -9.65
CA ARG A 33 -7.06 5.83 -8.37
C ARG A 33 -7.82 4.50 -8.35
N ILE A 34 -7.52 3.64 -7.37
CA ILE A 34 -8.16 2.32 -7.24
C ILE A 34 -8.52 2.11 -5.76
N PRO A 35 -9.66 2.68 -5.28
CA PRO A 35 -10.06 2.62 -3.87
C PRO A 35 -10.01 1.21 -3.31
N GLY A 36 -9.33 1.04 -2.17
CA GLY A 36 -9.15 -0.26 -1.51
C GLY A 36 -8.34 -1.29 -2.29
N GLY A 37 -7.70 -0.91 -3.40
CA GLY A 37 -7.02 -1.85 -4.30
C GLY A 37 -7.97 -2.77 -5.06
N GLN A 38 -9.27 -2.45 -5.11
CA GLN A 38 -10.27 -3.28 -5.78
C GLN A 38 -10.36 -2.91 -7.26
N LEU A 39 -9.78 -3.74 -8.11
CA LEU A 39 -9.74 -3.51 -9.56
C LEU A 39 -10.76 -4.42 -10.24
N ARG A 40 -11.87 -3.81 -10.70
CA ARG A 40 -12.91 -4.53 -11.43
C ARG A 40 -12.47 -4.89 -12.84
N ARG A 41 -13.07 -5.93 -13.42
CA ARG A 41 -12.85 -6.37 -14.82
C ARG A 41 -12.76 -5.22 -15.82
N GLU A 42 -13.79 -4.36 -15.85
CA GLU A 42 -13.87 -3.27 -16.83
C GLU A 42 -12.81 -2.18 -16.59
N GLN A 43 -12.43 -1.97 -15.33
CA GLN A 43 -11.32 -1.08 -14.99
C GLN A 43 -9.98 -1.68 -15.45
N GLY A 44 -9.75 -2.98 -15.23
CA GLY A 44 -8.58 -3.69 -15.72
C GLY A 44 -8.45 -3.64 -17.24
N ARG A 45 -9.55 -3.89 -17.97
CA ARG A 45 -9.62 -3.71 -19.43
C ARG A 45 -9.31 -2.28 -19.87
N GLY A 46 -9.83 -1.28 -19.14
CA GLY A 46 -9.53 0.13 -19.38
C GLY A 46 -8.05 0.46 -19.22
N LEU A 47 -7.38 -0.12 -18.22
CA LEU A 47 -5.94 0.06 -18.00
C LEU A 47 -5.09 -0.63 -19.06
N VAL A 48 -5.48 -1.82 -19.52
CA VAL A 48 -4.83 -2.48 -20.66
C VAL A 48 -4.94 -1.60 -21.91
N ALA A 49 -6.14 -1.12 -22.23
CA ALA A 49 -6.36 -0.22 -23.38
C ALA A 49 -5.57 1.10 -23.25
N LEU A 50 -5.45 1.64 -22.03
CA LEU A 50 -4.62 2.82 -21.77
C LEU A 50 -3.13 2.53 -22.05
N ALA A 51 -2.61 1.40 -21.55
CA ALA A 51 -1.24 1.01 -21.78
C ALA A 51 -0.95 0.79 -23.28
N GLU A 52 -1.87 0.17 -24.02
CA GLU A 52 -1.79 0.05 -25.49
C GLU A 52 -1.75 1.42 -26.18
N HIS A 53 -2.69 2.31 -25.81
CA HIS A 53 -2.80 3.64 -26.40
C HIS A 53 -1.55 4.50 -26.18
N LEU A 54 -0.94 4.40 -24.99
CA LEU A 54 0.25 5.17 -24.61
C LEU A 54 1.56 4.48 -25.00
N GLY A 55 1.52 3.26 -25.55
CA GLY A 55 2.72 2.47 -25.85
C GLY A 55 3.54 2.10 -24.60
N VAL A 56 2.85 1.87 -23.48
CA VAL A 56 3.46 1.51 -22.19
C VAL A 56 3.47 -0.02 -22.06
N GLU A 57 4.65 -0.58 -21.85
CA GLU A 57 4.81 -2.03 -21.70
C GLU A 57 4.53 -2.51 -20.28
N THR A 58 4.86 -1.70 -19.27
CA THR A 58 4.73 -2.08 -17.86
C THR A 58 3.94 -1.06 -17.03
N LEU A 59 3.09 -1.59 -16.17
CA LEU A 59 2.41 -0.87 -15.11
C LEU A 59 3.03 -1.28 -13.77
N GLN A 60 2.98 -0.41 -12.77
CA GLN A 60 3.54 -0.71 -11.46
C GLN A 60 2.47 -0.66 -10.36
N ILE A 61 2.26 -1.78 -9.67
CA ILE A 61 1.54 -1.82 -8.40
C ILE A 61 2.40 -1.14 -7.33
N THR A 62 1.79 -0.24 -6.57
CA THR A 62 2.44 0.57 -5.55
C THR A 62 2.20 0.02 -4.15
N ASN A 63 3.01 0.48 -3.20
CA ASN A 63 2.84 0.21 -1.77
C ASN A 63 1.55 0.77 -1.12
N ARG A 64 0.63 1.31 -1.93
CA ARG A 64 -0.70 1.76 -1.50
C ARG A 64 -1.84 1.06 -2.25
N ALA A 65 -1.60 -0.17 -2.71
CA ALA A 65 -2.59 -1.00 -3.40
C ALA A 65 -3.19 -0.25 -4.59
N ASN A 66 -2.32 0.31 -5.44
CA ASN A 66 -2.72 1.21 -6.52
C ASN A 66 -1.77 1.08 -7.71
N ILE A 67 -2.12 1.58 -8.89
CA ILE A 67 -1.31 1.47 -10.11
C ILE A 67 -0.68 2.82 -10.50
N GLN A 68 0.54 2.78 -11.01
CA GLN A 68 1.19 3.93 -11.65
C GLN A 68 1.81 3.56 -12.99
N LEU A 69 1.84 4.52 -13.91
CA LEU A 69 2.51 4.46 -15.21
C LEU A 69 3.60 5.52 -15.24
N ARG A 70 4.81 5.17 -15.67
CA ARG A 70 5.98 6.06 -15.62
C ARG A 70 6.58 6.22 -17.02
N GLY A 71 7.33 7.30 -17.20
CA GLY A 71 8.07 7.55 -18.43
C GLY A 71 7.20 7.89 -19.64
N LEU A 72 6.00 8.42 -19.42
CA LEU A 72 5.14 8.82 -20.53
C LEU A 72 5.71 10.08 -21.18
N LYS A 73 5.74 10.09 -22.52
CA LYS A 73 6.24 11.23 -23.30
C LYS A 73 5.20 12.33 -23.44
N GLU A 74 3.93 11.97 -23.40
CA GLU A 74 2.81 12.85 -23.65
C GLU A 74 1.73 12.66 -22.58
N ILE A 75 0.96 13.72 -22.38
CA ILE A 75 -0.21 13.72 -21.51
C ILE A 75 -1.35 13.01 -22.26
N PRO A 76 -2.10 12.09 -21.63
CA PRO A 76 -3.25 11.48 -22.27
C PRO A 76 -4.28 12.54 -22.67
N ARG A 77 -4.92 12.35 -23.83
CA ARG A 77 -5.94 13.29 -24.30
C ARG A 77 -7.12 13.35 -23.33
N PRO A 78 -7.84 14.49 -23.25
CA PRO A 78 -8.98 14.66 -22.33
C PRO A 78 -10.01 13.52 -22.41
N GLU A 79 -10.33 13.02 -23.60
CA GLU A 79 -11.31 11.95 -23.79
C GLU A 79 -10.88 10.62 -23.14
N VAL A 80 -9.56 10.37 -23.08
CA VAL A 80 -9.00 9.20 -22.38
C VAL A 80 -9.12 9.39 -20.87
N LEU A 81 -8.84 10.59 -20.37
CA LEU A 81 -8.96 10.92 -18.94
C LEU A 81 -10.42 10.82 -18.47
N GLU A 82 -11.36 11.34 -19.25
CA GLU A 82 -12.81 11.24 -19.02
C GLU A 82 -13.27 9.78 -18.97
N ARG A 83 -12.82 8.95 -19.91
CA ARG A 83 -13.16 7.52 -19.93
C ARG A 83 -12.65 6.79 -18.70
N LEU A 84 -11.42 7.06 -18.28
CA LEU A 84 -10.85 6.47 -17.06
C LEU A 84 -11.61 6.95 -15.80
N GLN A 85 -11.96 8.23 -15.72
CA GLN A 85 -12.78 8.76 -14.63
C GLN A 85 -14.16 8.10 -14.59
N ALA A 86 -14.81 7.91 -15.74
CA ALA A 86 -16.10 7.22 -15.85
C ALA A 86 -16.03 5.75 -15.39
N LEU A 87 -14.88 5.08 -15.58
CA LEU A 87 -14.61 3.75 -15.03
C LEU A 87 -14.34 3.75 -13.52
N GLY A 88 -14.23 4.93 -12.89
CA GLY A 88 -13.85 5.09 -11.49
C GLY A 88 -12.36 4.85 -11.24
N LEU A 89 -11.51 5.09 -12.24
CA LEU A 89 -10.05 5.03 -12.15
C LEU A 89 -9.40 6.38 -11.80
N ALA A 90 -10.24 7.36 -11.45
CA ALA A 90 -9.89 8.71 -11.00
C ALA A 90 -10.95 9.18 -10.01
N ALA A 91 -10.65 10.20 -9.22
CA ALA A 91 -11.67 10.87 -8.43
C ALA A 91 -12.72 11.53 -9.33
N GLN A 92 -13.99 11.44 -8.96
CA GLN A 92 -15.09 12.12 -9.67
C GLN A 92 -14.93 13.64 -9.64
N ASN A 93 -14.38 14.18 -8.56
CA ASN A 93 -13.93 15.55 -8.49
C ASN A 93 -12.41 15.59 -8.73
N PRO A 94 -11.93 16.15 -9.85
CA PRO A 94 -10.50 16.23 -10.12
C PRO A 94 -9.72 16.93 -9.01
N ALA A 95 -10.27 17.95 -8.34
CA ALA A 95 -9.54 18.71 -7.32
C ALA A 95 -9.00 17.85 -6.16
N VAL A 96 -9.62 16.70 -5.88
CA VAL A 96 -9.21 15.77 -4.81
C VAL A 96 -8.49 14.52 -5.33
N ASP A 97 -8.25 14.42 -6.64
CA ASP A 97 -7.60 13.26 -7.27
C ASP A 97 -6.14 13.08 -6.79
N VAL A 98 -5.52 14.15 -6.33
CA VAL A 98 -4.17 14.15 -5.72
C VAL A 98 -4.11 13.44 -4.35
N LEU A 99 -5.26 13.26 -3.69
CA LEU A 99 -5.33 12.62 -2.38
C LEU A 99 -5.01 11.13 -2.51
N ARG A 100 -4.34 10.58 -1.50
CA ARG A 100 -3.94 9.17 -1.54
C ARG A 100 -5.13 8.24 -1.59
N ASN A 101 -4.87 7.06 -2.16
CA ASN A 101 -5.78 5.94 -2.12
C ASN A 101 -6.16 5.60 -0.67
N VAL A 102 -7.44 5.33 -0.44
CA VAL A 102 -7.92 4.69 0.79
C VAL A 102 -7.48 3.24 0.75
N MET A 103 -6.69 2.81 1.74
CA MET A 103 -6.27 1.42 1.83
C MET A 103 -7.24 0.62 2.69
N VAL A 104 -7.53 -0.60 2.24
CA VAL A 104 -8.36 -1.58 2.96
C VAL A 104 -7.59 -2.90 3.00
N SER A 105 -7.83 -3.74 3.99
CA SER A 105 -7.37 -5.14 3.96
C SER A 105 -7.69 -5.79 2.59
N PRO A 106 -6.72 -6.36 1.86
CA PRO A 106 -6.94 -6.82 0.49
C PRO A 106 -8.02 -7.90 0.32
N LEU A 107 -8.28 -8.67 1.37
CA LEU A 107 -9.31 -9.72 1.40
C LEU A 107 -10.67 -9.25 1.93
N ALA A 108 -10.90 -7.95 2.09
CA ALA A 108 -12.19 -7.44 2.59
C ALA A 108 -13.39 -8.02 1.80
N GLY A 109 -14.31 -8.62 2.53
CA GLY A 109 -15.52 -9.32 2.04
C GLY A 109 -15.33 -10.81 1.75
N CYS A 110 -14.13 -11.37 1.90
CA CYS A 110 -13.87 -12.77 1.60
C CYS A 110 -12.80 -13.44 2.50
N ASP A 111 -12.21 -12.69 3.43
CA ASP A 111 -11.25 -13.21 4.42
C ASP A 111 -11.99 -14.09 5.44
N PRO A 112 -11.56 -15.33 5.71
CA PRO A 112 -12.24 -16.20 6.67
C PRO A 112 -12.15 -15.71 8.13
N ALA A 113 -11.26 -14.76 8.44
CA ALA A 113 -11.08 -14.21 9.78
C ALA A 113 -11.49 -12.73 9.90
N GLU A 114 -12.07 -12.12 8.86
CA GLU A 114 -12.48 -10.71 8.97
C GLU A 114 -13.57 -10.50 10.02
N LEU A 115 -13.42 -9.42 10.77
CA LEU A 115 -14.40 -8.96 11.74
C LEU A 115 -15.33 -7.91 11.12
N VAL A 116 -14.78 -7.07 10.24
CA VAL A 116 -15.53 -6.00 9.56
C VAL A 116 -15.14 -5.93 8.09
N ASN A 117 -16.11 -6.08 7.21
CA ASN A 117 -15.95 -5.82 5.79
C ASN A 117 -16.07 -4.32 5.50
N PHE A 118 -14.95 -3.66 5.23
CA PHE A 118 -14.89 -2.24 4.88
C PHE A 118 -15.11 -1.91 3.40
N ALA A 119 -15.26 -2.91 2.52
CA ALA A 119 -15.46 -2.67 1.09
C ALA A 119 -16.66 -1.74 0.79
N PRO A 120 -17.81 -1.83 1.49
CA PRO A 120 -18.93 -0.91 1.28
C PRO A 120 -18.59 0.56 1.60
N TRP A 121 -17.70 0.81 2.57
CA TRP A 121 -17.34 2.18 2.98
C TRP A 121 -16.55 2.92 1.91
N LEU A 122 -15.86 2.20 1.02
CA LEU A 122 -15.13 2.82 -0.08
C LEU A 122 -16.06 3.68 -0.95
N ARG A 123 -17.27 3.21 -1.26
CA ARG A 123 -18.25 3.97 -2.05
C ARG A 123 -18.69 5.24 -1.33
N GLU A 124 -18.94 5.14 -0.02
CA GLU A 124 -19.34 6.27 0.82
C GLU A 124 -18.23 7.32 0.97
N LEU A 125 -16.98 6.89 1.10
CA LEU A 125 -15.83 7.78 1.12
C LEU A 125 -15.62 8.42 -0.26
N GLU A 126 -15.65 7.67 -1.35
CA GLU A 126 -15.56 8.28 -2.69
C GLU A 126 -16.67 9.30 -2.96
N PHE A 127 -17.90 9.01 -2.52
CA PHE A 127 -19.02 9.95 -2.59
C PHE A 127 -18.75 11.20 -1.74
N PHE A 128 -18.26 11.06 -0.51
CA PHE A 128 -17.90 12.21 0.31
C PHE A 128 -16.79 13.04 -0.34
N TRP A 129 -15.80 12.43 -0.98
CA TRP A 129 -14.69 13.13 -1.62
C TRP A 129 -15.18 13.94 -2.81
N ALA A 130 -16.06 13.35 -3.61
CA ALA A 130 -16.67 13.99 -4.76
C ALA A 130 -17.49 15.24 -4.38
N ASN A 131 -18.25 15.16 -3.28
CA ASN A 131 -19.18 16.22 -2.87
C ASN A 131 -18.56 17.33 -2.01
N HIS A 132 -17.28 17.24 -1.65
CA HIS A 132 -16.61 18.26 -0.83
C HIS A 132 -15.30 18.75 -1.49
N PRO A 133 -15.38 19.65 -2.49
CA PRO A 133 -14.20 20.18 -3.18
C PRO A 133 -13.18 20.87 -2.27
N GLY A 134 -13.62 21.40 -1.12
CA GLY A 134 -12.74 22.02 -0.11
C GLY A 134 -11.66 21.08 0.42
N LEU A 135 -11.86 19.76 0.32
CA LEU A 135 -10.87 18.74 0.70
C LEU A 135 -9.60 18.77 -0.17
N ALA A 136 -9.60 19.47 -1.31
CA ALA A 136 -8.41 19.70 -2.12
C ALA A 136 -7.29 20.43 -1.38
N GLN A 137 -7.60 21.11 -0.28
CA GLN A 137 -6.63 21.76 0.61
C GLN A 137 -5.94 20.78 1.56
N LEU A 138 -6.42 19.54 1.67
CA LEU A 138 -5.70 18.51 2.39
C LEU A 138 -4.36 18.22 1.71
N PRO A 139 -3.30 17.90 2.47
CA PRO A 139 -2.03 17.53 1.90
C PRO A 139 -2.19 16.30 1.01
N ALA A 140 -1.56 16.29 -0.17
CA ALA A 140 -1.61 15.15 -1.09
C ALA A 140 -0.97 13.85 -0.54
N LYS A 141 -0.40 13.90 0.67
CA LYS A 141 0.11 12.74 1.44
C LYS A 141 -0.86 12.25 2.52
N PHE A 142 -1.98 12.95 2.74
CA PHE A 142 -3.06 12.52 3.61
C PHE A 142 -3.53 11.12 3.21
N SER A 143 -3.73 10.24 4.20
CA SER A 143 -4.01 8.83 3.94
C SER A 143 -4.88 8.20 5.02
N ILE A 144 -5.75 7.28 4.56
CA ILE A 144 -6.67 6.51 5.39
C ILE A 144 -6.40 5.02 5.18
N GLY A 145 -6.41 4.26 6.27
CA GLY A 145 -6.35 2.80 6.30
C GLY A 145 -7.53 2.19 7.06
N LEU A 146 -8.12 1.13 6.52
CA LEU A 146 -9.20 0.38 7.17
C LEU A 146 -8.81 -1.10 7.22
N ASP A 147 -8.46 -1.57 8.41
CA ASP A 147 -8.06 -2.96 8.63
C ASP A 147 -9.22 -3.76 9.23
N GLY A 148 -9.74 -4.70 8.46
CA GLY A 148 -10.92 -5.51 8.82
C GLY A 148 -10.68 -6.57 9.89
N GLY A 149 -9.44 -6.72 10.38
CA GLY A 149 -9.08 -7.68 11.42
C GLY A 149 -8.84 -9.12 10.94
N GLY A 150 -8.87 -9.36 9.62
CA GLY A 150 -8.62 -10.66 9.00
C GLY A 150 -7.15 -11.06 8.88
N LEU A 151 -6.90 -12.17 8.19
CA LEU A 151 -5.57 -12.75 7.96
C LEU A 151 -4.66 -11.81 7.15
N CYS A 152 -5.21 -11.17 6.10
CA CYS A 152 -4.45 -10.28 5.22
C CYS A 152 -4.56 -8.82 5.70
N SER A 153 -3.86 -8.54 6.80
CA SER A 153 -3.91 -7.26 7.52
C SER A 153 -2.96 -6.21 6.94
N ILE A 154 -3.44 -4.96 6.82
CA ILE A 154 -2.60 -3.78 6.50
C ILE A 154 -2.08 -3.07 7.77
N GLY A 155 -2.58 -3.45 8.95
CA GLY A 155 -2.15 -2.99 10.26
C GLY A 155 -0.98 -3.79 10.83
N GLN A 156 -1.09 -4.19 12.10
CA GLN A 156 -0.02 -4.82 12.86
C GLN A 156 -0.29 -6.30 13.21
N ARG A 157 -1.23 -6.95 12.49
CA ARG A 157 -1.56 -8.36 12.74
C ARG A 157 -0.64 -9.32 11.99
N SER A 158 0.17 -8.88 11.03
CA SER A 158 1.20 -9.75 10.45
C SER A 158 2.40 -9.87 11.39
N ALA A 159 2.90 -11.10 11.57
CA ALA A 159 4.18 -11.34 12.23
C ALA A 159 5.37 -10.71 11.46
N THR A 160 5.20 -10.46 10.15
CA THR A 160 6.20 -9.82 9.31
C THR A 160 6.02 -8.31 9.37
N VAL A 161 6.88 -7.62 10.11
CA VAL A 161 6.83 -6.16 10.28
C VAL A 161 6.88 -5.39 8.95
N ALA A 162 7.59 -5.93 7.94
CA ALA A 162 7.62 -5.37 6.60
C ALA A 162 6.27 -5.37 5.87
N GLU A 163 5.28 -6.11 6.37
CA GLU A 163 3.91 -6.10 5.85
C GLU A 163 3.05 -5.00 6.46
N HIS A 164 3.49 -4.37 7.55
CA HIS A 164 2.71 -3.31 8.20
C HIS A 164 2.64 -2.08 7.28
N ARG A 165 1.45 -1.48 7.16
CA ARG A 165 1.20 -0.33 6.28
C ARG A 165 0.53 0.81 7.05
N TYR A 166 1.35 1.77 7.44
CA TYR A 166 0.90 2.91 8.23
C TYR A 166 0.17 3.97 7.39
N ASN A 167 -1.04 4.32 7.83
CA ASN A 167 -1.82 5.45 7.32
C ASN A 167 -1.94 6.52 8.38
N GLU A 168 -2.08 7.79 7.99
CA GLU A 168 -2.22 8.87 8.97
C GLU A 168 -3.39 8.60 9.90
N ILE A 169 -4.57 8.30 9.35
CA ILE A 169 -5.73 7.83 10.11
C ILE A 169 -5.97 6.36 9.76
N GLN A 170 -6.04 5.51 10.78
CA GLN A 170 -6.36 4.10 10.59
C GLN A 170 -7.40 3.61 11.59
N LEU A 171 -8.37 2.85 11.09
CA LEU A 171 -9.26 2.03 11.94
C LEU A 171 -8.84 0.58 11.82
N THR A 172 -8.67 -0.09 12.95
CA THR A 172 -8.39 -1.52 13.02
C THR A 172 -9.50 -2.22 13.78
N ALA A 173 -10.17 -3.17 13.15
CA ALA A 173 -11.19 -3.97 13.80
C ALA A 173 -10.57 -4.93 14.82
N LEU A 174 -11.23 -5.13 15.95
CA LEU A 174 -10.88 -6.11 16.96
C LEU A 174 -12.13 -6.66 17.65
N ALA A 175 -12.05 -7.91 18.08
CA ALA A 175 -13.03 -8.50 18.98
C ALA A 175 -12.60 -8.16 20.42
N VAL A 176 -13.56 -7.77 21.24
CA VAL A 176 -13.35 -7.43 22.64
C VAL A 176 -14.02 -8.47 23.53
N ASP A 177 -13.24 -8.98 24.48
CA ASP A 177 -13.69 -9.76 25.61
C ASP A 177 -13.59 -8.89 26.89
N PRO A 178 -14.68 -8.70 27.65
CA PRO A 178 -14.68 -7.93 28.89
C PRO A 178 -13.66 -8.42 29.94
N GLU A 179 -13.28 -9.70 29.93
CA GLU A 179 -12.23 -10.22 30.82
C GLU A 179 -10.86 -9.61 30.52
N ILE A 180 -10.60 -9.31 29.25
CA ILE A 180 -9.34 -8.74 28.75
C ILE A 180 -9.35 -7.20 28.82
N ALA A 181 -10.52 -6.59 28.57
CA ALA A 181 -10.69 -5.14 28.62
C ALA A 181 -11.90 -4.74 29.49
N PRO A 182 -11.71 -4.65 30.82
CA PRO A 182 -12.78 -4.28 31.75
C PRO A 182 -13.42 -2.94 31.41
N GLY A 183 -14.76 -2.90 31.43
CA GLY A 183 -15.54 -1.70 31.12
C GLY A 183 -15.96 -1.58 29.65
N LEU A 184 -15.65 -2.57 28.82
CA LEU A 184 -16.22 -2.73 27.49
C LEU A 184 -17.17 -3.93 27.48
N GLU A 185 -18.25 -3.82 26.69
CA GLU A 185 -19.13 -4.95 26.42
C GLU A 185 -18.51 -5.87 25.36
N THR A 186 -18.83 -7.17 25.42
CA THR A 186 -18.42 -8.13 24.39
C THR A 186 -18.91 -7.70 23.02
N GLY A 187 -18.02 -7.65 22.04
CA GLY A 187 -18.41 -7.27 20.68
C GLY A 187 -17.24 -6.94 19.76
N ILE A 188 -17.57 -6.43 18.58
CA ILE A 188 -16.60 -5.96 17.60
C ILE A 188 -16.48 -4.44 17.73
N TYR A 189 -15.25 -3.95 17.83
CA TYR A 189 -14.94 -2.53 17.91
C TYR A 189 -13.93 -2.15 16.84
N LEU A 190 -13.90 -0.87 16.51
CA LEU A 190 -12.89 -0.26 15.67
C LEU A 190 -11.97 0.60 16.54
N HIS A 191 -10.69 0.25 16.56
CA HIS A 191 -9.67 1.03 17.26
C HIS A 191 -9.08 2.07 16.34
N LEU A 192 -9.18 3.34 16.76
CA LEU A 192 -8.52 4.44 16.09
C LEU A 192 -7.02 4.43 16.39
N MET A 193 -6.24 4.37 15.33
CA MET A 193 -4.80 4.38 15.34
C MET A 193 -4.26 5.50 14.45
N PHE A 194 -3.12 6.07 14.82
CA PHE A 194 -2.45 7.10 14.02
C PHE A 194 -1.09 6.65 13.52
N GLY A 195 -0.88 6.75 12.21
CA GLY A 195 0.40 6.46 11.57
C GLY A 195 1.34 7.66 11.65
N ILE A 196 2.32 7.60 12.54
CA ILE A 196 3.28 8.67 12.79
C ILE A 196 4.68 8.07 12.76
N GLU A 197 5.56 8.62 11.92
CA GLU A 197 6.96 8.22 11.82
C GLU A 197 7.19 6.71 11.66
N LYS A 198 6.38 6.08 10.79
CA LYS A 198 6.39 4.62 10.53
C LYS A 198 6.04 3.76 11.74
N LYS A 199 5.24 4.30 12.66
CA LYS A 199 4.65 3.55 13.76
C LYS A 199 3.14 3.76 13.73
N LEU A 200 2.42 2.71 14.10
CA LEU A 200 1.00 2.81 14.34
C LEU A 200 0.80 3.06 15.84
N ILE A 201 0.34 4.26 16.19
CA ILE A 201 0.18 4.69 17.57
C ILE A 201 -1.28 4.48 17.99
N PRO A 202 -1.56 3.64 19.00
CA PRO A 202 -2.90 3.47 19.52
C PRO A 202 -3.38 4.70 20.27
N THR A 203 -4.55 5.24 19.88
CA THR A 203 -5.11 6.43 20.54
C THR A 203 -5.83 6.09 21.85
N GLY A 204 -6.31 4.86 21.96
CA GLY A 204 -7.21 4.43 23.03
C GLY A 204 -8.69 4.52 22.63
N VAL A 205 -9.02 5.21 21.53
CA VAL A 205 -10.41 5.42 21.11
C VAL A 205 -10.96 4.16 20.46
N LEU A 206 -12.04 3.63 21.02
CA LEU A 206 -12.82 2.54 20.46
C LEU A 206 -14.20 3.05 20.10
N VAL A 207 -14.69 2.66 18.92
CA VAL A 207 -16.04 2.95 18.45
C VAL A 207 -16.69 1.70 17.89
N SER A 208 -18.02 1.66 17.85
CA SER A 208 -18.72 0.58 17.16
C SER A 208 -18.49 0.65 15.65
N PRO A 209 -18.72 -0.44 14.89
CA PRO A 209 -18.63 -0.41 13.43
C PRO A 209 -19.49 0.70 12.81
N GLU A 210 -20.71 0.93 13.30
CA GLU A 210 -21.64 1.95 12.79
C GLU A 210 -21.09 3.38 12.97
N GLN A 211 -20.31 3.60 14.03
CA GLN A 211 -19.70 4.88 14.36
C GLN A 211 -18.41 5.17 13.59
N GLY A 212 -17.75 4.15 13.02
CA GLY A 212 -16.41 4.35 12.45
C GLY A 212 -16.37 5.19 11.17
N LEU A 213 -17.38 5.10 10.29
CA LEU A 213 -17.42 5.94 9.09
C LEU A 213 -17.69 7.42 9.45
N PRO A 214 -18.67 7.75 10.33
CA PRO A 214 -18.78 9.08 10.92
C PRO A 214 -17.47 9.58 11.54
N LEU A 215 -16.76 8.74 12.30
CA LEU A 215 -15.47 9.09 12.91
C LEU A 215 -14.40 9.42 11.85
N ILE A 216 -14.28 8.65 10.77
CA ILE A 216 -13.34 8.98 9.68
C ILE A 216 -13.69 10.34 9.08
N LYS A 217 -14.95 10.58 8.76
CA LYS A 217 -15.43 11.86 8.18
C LYS A 217 -15.13 13.03 9.12
N SER A 218 -15.33 12.88 10.42
CA SER A 218 -15.06 13.95 11.40
C SER A 218 -13.56 14.24 11.58
N LEU A 219 -12.71 13.21 11.58
CA LEU A 219 -11.26 13.38 11.64
C LEU A 219 -10.70 14.06 10.40
N ILE A 220 -11.31 13.83 9.23
CA ILE A 220 -10.95 14.54 7.98
C ILE A 220 -11.27 16.03 8.11
N TRP A 221 -12.44 16.38 8.63
CA TRP A 221 -12.79 17.78 8.87
C TRP A 221 -11.85 18.43 9.89
N ALA A 222 -11.55 17.76 11.00
CA ALA A 222 -10.58 18.26 11.98
C ALA A 222 -9.18 18.46 11.38
N TYR A 223 -8.75 17.58 10.46
CA TYR A 223 -7.49 17.74 9.74
C TYR A 223 -7.55 18.96 8.81
N LEU A 224 -8.65 19.12 8.07
CA LEU A 224 -8.85 20.26 7.19
C LEU A 224 -8.83 21.59 7.97
N ASP A 225 -9.52 21.65 9.12
CA ASP A 225 -9.52 22.80 10.02
C ASP A 225 -8.09 23.17 10.43
N TYR A 226 -7.25 22.18 10.74
CA TYR A 226 -5.84 22.41 11.03
C TYR A 226 -5.13 23.01 9.83
N CYS A 227 -5.33 22.48 8.63
CA CYS A 227 -4.70 22.97 7.41
C CYS A 227 -5.11 24.41 7.02
N GLN A 228 -6.34 24.80 7.36
CA GLN A 228 -6.89 26.12 7.03
C GLN A 228 -6.60 27.19 8.08
N ALA A 229 -6.17 26.80 9.28
CA ALA A 229 -5.79 27.74 10.32
C ALA A 229 -4.58 28.61 9.89
N PRO A 230 -4.47 29.85 10.42
CA PRO A 230 -3.32 30.70 10.15
C PRO A 230 -2.01 30.10 10.66
N ASP A 231 -0.89 30.54 10.07
CA ASP A 231 0.49 30.21 10.48
C ASP A 231 0.85 28.71 10.47
N ARG A 232 0.24 27.96 9.55
CA ARG A 232 0.47 26.52 9.41
C ARG A 232 1.62 26.21 8.46
N PRO A 233 2.40 25.14 8.72
CA PRO A 233 3.48 24.76 7.84
C PRO A 233 2.92 24.33 6.47
N PRO A 234 3.60 24.65 5.36
CA PRO A 234 3.10 24.39 4.00
C PRO A 234 2.97 22.91 3.63
N LYS A 235 3.48 21.99 4.48
CA LYS A 235 3.45 20.55 4.26
C LYS A 235 2.97 19.83 5.52
N VAL A 236 1.76 20.16 5.96
CA VAL A 236 1.11 19.49 7.10
C VAL A 236 1.14 17.97 6.88
N ARG A 237 1.54 17.23 7.90
CA ARG A 237 1.27 15.81 8.10
C ARG A 237 0.66 15.64 9.48
N LEU A 238 0.13 14.46 9.77
CA LEU A 238 -0.48 14.20 11.08
C LEU A 238 0.49 14.40 12.25
N ARG A 239 1.80 14.16 12.05
CA ARG A 239 2.81 14.41 13.08
C ARG A 239 2.92 15.89 13.46
N GLU A 240 2.77 16.82 12.51
CA GLU A 240 2.77 18.25 12.81
C GLU A 240 1.50 18.62 13.58
N ILE A 241 0.35 18.03 13.25
CA ILE A 241 -0.89 18.19 14.02
C ILE A 241 -0.72 17.68 15.45
N MET A 242 -0.12 16.50 15.63
CA MET A 242 0.13 15.95 16.97
C MET A 242 1.17 16.75 17.76
N ALA A 243 2.16 17.35 17.10
CA ALA A 243 3.14 18.19 17.76
C ALA A 243 2.55 19.53 18.23
N ASP A 244 1.63 20.10 17.44
CA ASP A 244 1.00 21.40 17.74
C ASP A 244 -0.24 21.25 18.63
N TRP A 245 -1.26 20.53 18.17
CA TRP A 245 -2.53 20.37 18.88
C TRP A 245 -2.48 19.26 19.94
N GLY A 246 -1.68 18.21 19.69
CA GLY A 246 -1.74 17.00 20.49
C GLY A 246 -3.03 16.18 20.25
N LEU A 247 -3.05 14.98 20.82
CA LEU A 247 -4.13 14.01 20.63
C LEU A 247 -5.49 14.55 21.10
N GLU A 248 -5.57 15.05 22.33
CA GLU A 248 -6.83 15.48 22.95
C GLU A 248 -7.49 16.65 22.19
N THR A 249 -6.70 17.66 21.81
CA THR A 249 -7.22 18.80 21.06
C THR A 249 -7.69 18.37 19.68
N PHE A 250 -6.96 17.48 18.99
CA PHE A 250 -7.37 16.97 17.69
C PHE A 250 -8.67 16.14 17.78
N LEU A 251 -8.80 15.29 18.80
CA LEU A 251 -10.04 14.55 19.04
C LEU A 251 -11.20 15.49 19.41
N ASN A 252 -10.95 16.54 20.20
CA ASN A 252 -11.95 17.56 20.52
C ASN A 252 -12.39 18.35 19.28
N GLN A 253 -11.49 18.62 18.35
CA GLN A 253 -11.84 19.23 17.08
C GLN A 253 -12.75 18.29 16.25
N ALA A 254 -12.40 17.00 16.18
CA ALA A 254 -13.22 16.01 15.48
C ALA A 254 -14.61 15.84 16.12
N ARG A 255 -14.72 15.88 17.45
CA ARG A 255 -16.00 15.82 18.19
C ARG A 255 -17.02 16.87 17.76
N ARG A 256 -16.58 18.02 17.23
CA ARG A 256 -17.50 19.07 16.72
C ARG A 256 -18.35 18.59 15.54
N TYR A 257 -17.91 17.53 14.86
CA TYR A 257 -18.59 16.93 13.70
C TYR A 257 -19.25 15.58 14.03
N LEU A 258 -19.35 15.22 15.32
CA LEU A 258 -19.91 13.96 15.77
C LEU A 258 -21.12 14.21 16.68
N ASP A 259 -22.06 13.28 16.64
CA ASP A 259 -23.24 13.22 17.52
C ASP A 259 -23.07 12.21 18.66
N PHE A 260 -21.90 11.57 18.77
CA PHE A 260 -21.54 10.63 19.84
C PHE A 260 -20.19 10.99 20.49
N PRO A 261 -19.99 10.61 21.77
CA PRO A 261 -18.73 10.85 22.47
C PRO A 261 -17.61 9.92 21.96
N LEU A 262 -16.36 10.42 21.99
CA LEU A 262 -15.17 9.58 21.76
C LEU A 262 -14.59 9.13 23.10
N THR A 263 -14.73 7.86 23.42
CA THR A 263 -14.25 7.28 24.68
C THR A 263 -12.89 6.63 24.49
N ARG A 264 -11.94 6.98 25.36
CA ARG A 264 -10.60 6.36 25.40
C ARG A 264 -10.57 5.27 26.45
N HIS A 265 -10.06 4.09 26.07
CA HIS A 265 -9.88 2.96 26.95
C HIS A 265 -8.38 2.78 27.25
N PRO A 266 -7.97 2.72 28.53
CA PRO A 266 -6.57 2.60 28.91
C PRO A 266 -6.01 1.19 28.66
N LYS A 267 -6.88 0.17 28.63
CA LYS A 267 -6.55 -1.21 28.31
C LYS A 267 -7.33 -1.60 27.06
N ILE A 268 -6.59 -1.95 26.01
CA ILE A 268 -7.13 -2.44 24.76
C ILE A 268 -6.56 -3.84 24.53
N PRO A 269 -7.37 -4.81 24.06
CA PRO A 269 -6.86 -6.13 23.73
C PRO A 269 -5.69 -6.06 22.74
N SER A 270 -4.69 -6.92 22.93
CA SER A 270 -3.65 -7.11 21.91
C SER A 270 -4.28 -7.62 20.62
N LEU A 271 -3.85 -7.07 19.49
CA LEU A 271 -4.25 -7.61 18.19
C LEU A 271 -3.61 -9.00 18.02
N PRO A 272 -4.36 -10.04 17.61
CA PRO A 272 -3.78 -11.33 17.33
C PRO A 272 -2.82 -11.24 16.14
N THR A 273 -1.74 -12.01 16.22
CA THR A 273 -0.73 -12.08 15.18
C THR A 273 -0.96 -13.31 14.29
N HIS A 274 -0.90 -13.13 12.99
CA HIS A 274 -1.00 -14.17 11.96
C HIS A 274 0.38 -14.40 11.32
N PRO A 275 0.61 -15.58 10.72
CA PRO A 275 1.78 -15.81 9.89
C PRO A 275 1.86 -14.74 8.78
N GLY A 276 3.07 -14.31 8.41
CA GLY A 276 3.26 -13.40 7.28
C GLY A 276 2.87 -14.03 5.95
N GLN A 277 2.93 -13.24 4.88
CA GLN A 277 2.78 -13.65 3.48
C GLN A 277 1.40 -14.21 3.12
N GLN A 278 0.35 -13.84 3.86
CA GLN A 278 -1.06 -14.14 3.55
C GLN A 278 -1.56 -13.48 2.24
N HIS A 279 -0.69 -12.82 1.49
CA HIS A 279 -0.99 -12.16 0.22
C HIS A 279 -0.39 -12.91 -0.99
N LEU A 280 0.23 -14.08 -0.76
CA LEU A 280 0.87 -14.93 -1.75
C LEU A 280 0.39 -16.38 -1.59
N GLY A 281 0.38 -17.16 -2.66
CA GLY A 281 -0.05 -18.55 -2.62
C GLY A 281 -1.55 -18.72 -2.75
N ILE A 282 -2.03 -19.93 -2.44
CA ILE A 282 -3.43 -20.32 -2.60
C ILE A 282 -4.02 -20.65 -1.24
N HIS A 283 -5.13 -20.01 -0.90
CA HIS A 283 -5.70 -20.06 0.45
C HIS A 283 -7.23 -20.10 0.41
N PRO A 284 -7.88 -20.75 1.38
CA PRO A 284 -9.33 -20.75 1.49
C PRO A 284 -9.88 -19.35 1.82
N GLN A 285 -11.11 -19.10 1.38
CA GLN A 285 -11.90 -17.91 1.73
C GLN A 285 -12.99 -18.25 2.75
N ALA A 286 -13.72 -17.22 3.20
CA ALA A 286 -14.88 -17.38 4.08
C ALA A 286 -15.97 -18.27 3.45
N GLU A 287 -16.19 -18.11 2.13
CA GLU A 287 -17.13 -18.95 1.39
C GLU A 287 -16.53 -20.35 1.17
N PRO A 288 -17.24 -21.45 1.52
CA PRO A 288 -16.76 -22.80 1.30
C PRO A 288 -16.38 -23.05 -0.16
N GLU A 289 -15.34 -23.87 -0.36
CA GLU A 289 -14.82 -24.27 -1.67
C GLU A 289 -14.30 -23.12 -2.55
N GLN A 290 -14.29 -21.88 -2.05
CA GLN A 290 -13.66 -20.74 -2.70
C GLN A 290 -12.26 -20.50 -2.15
N VAL A 291 -11.34 -20.15 -3.05
CA VAL A 291 -9.97 -19.77 -2.73
C VAL A 291 -9.63 -18.40 -3.31
N TYR A 292 -8.64 -17.75 -2.70
CA TYR A 292 -7.90 -16.69 -3.36
C TYR A 292 -6.51 -17.19 -3.77
N ILE A 293 -6.01 -16.64 -4.87
CA ILE A 293 -4.72 -16.96 -5.48
C ILE A 293 -3.91 -15.66 -5.52
N GLY A 294 -2.90 -15.56 -4.65
CA GLY A 294 -2.01 -14.41 -4.53
C GLY A 294 -0.73 -14.59 -5.34
N ILE A 295 -0.42 -13.60 -6.16
CA ILE A 295 0.68 -13.64 -7.13
C ILE A 295 1.61 -12.46 -6.86
N GLY A 296 2.84 -12.74 -6.44
CA GLY A 296 3.87 -11.73 -6.21
C GLY A 296 4.41 -11.18 -7.51
N LEU A 297 4.65 -9.87 -7.57
CA LEU A 297 5.22 -9.19 -8.73
C LEU A 297 6.55 -8.54 -8.34
N PRO A 298 7.67 -8.89 -9.00
CA PRO A 298 8.96 -8.22 -8.77
C PRO A 298 8.83 -6.70 -8.85
N GLN A 299 9.05 -6.03 -7.71
CA GLN A 299 8.94 -4.58 -7.55
C GLN A 299 7.58 -3.99 -7.98
N GLY A 300 6.53 -4.81 -8.01
CA GLY A 300 5.18 -4.44 -8.43
C GLY A 300 5.02 -4.31 -9.95
N GLN A 301 6.04 -4.69 -10.74
CA GLN A 301 6.01 -4.56 -12.18
C GLN A 301 5.08 -5.61 -12.79
N LEU A 302 4.17 -5.15 -13.62
CA LEU A 302 3.19 -5.95 -14.33
C LEU A 302 3.21 -5.56 -15.80
N THR A 303 3.47 -6.50 -16.70
CA THR A 303 3.34 -6.18 -18.13
C THR A 303 1.87 -5.98 -18.48
N LYS A 304 1.60 -5.19 -19.51
CA LYS A 304 0.27 -5.03 -20.09
C LYS A 304 -0.39 -6.37 -20.44
N ASP A 305 0.40 -7.33 -20.95
CA ASP A 305 -0.09 -8.66 -21.31
C ASP A 305 -0.38 -9.52 -20.09
N GLN A 306 0.44 -9.44 -19.04
CA GLN A 306 0.15 -10.06 -17.75
C GLN A 306 -1.12 -9.49 -17.11
N LEU A 307 -1.33 -8.17 -17.15
CA LEU A 307 -2.56 -7.56 -16.67
C LEU A 307 -3.78 -8.06 -17.46
N ARG A 308 -3.67 -8.16 -18.79
CA ARG A 308 -4.75 -8.72 -19.64
C ARG A 308 -5.06 -10.17 -19.25
N GLY A 309 -4.04 -10.99 -19.07
CA GLY A 309 -4.16 -12.38 -18.63
C GLY A 309 -4.85 -12.50 -17.26
N LEU A 310 -4.39 -11.74 -16.26
CA LEU A 310 -4.98 -11.73 -14.93
C LEU A 310 -6.45 -11.29 -14.92
N VAL A 311 -6.79 -10.26 -15.70
CA VAL A 311 -8.19 -9.82 -15.86
C VAL A 311 -9.02 -10.92 -16.51
N GLY A 312 -8.48 -11.62 -17.51
CA GLY A 312 -9.12 -12.79 -18.13
C GLY A 312 -9.38 -13.91 -17.13
N LEU A 313 -8.36 -14.29 -16.37
CA LEU A 313 -8.45 -15.34 -15.35
C LEU A 313 -9.45 -15.01 -14.24
N ALA A 314 -9.38 -13.80 -13.69
CA ALA A 314 -10.38 -13.34 -12.72
C ALA A 314 -11.78 -13.36 -13.31
N SER A 315 -11.93 -13.11 -14.61
CA SER A 315 -13.21 -13.08 -15.30
C SER A 315 -13.82 -14.45 -15.53
N GLU A 316 -12.98 -15.43 -15.84
CA GLU A 316 -13.36 -16.80 -16.22
C GLU A 316 -13.52 -17.68 -15.00
N PHE A 317 -12.59 -17.61 -14.04
CA PHE A 317 -12.53 -18.52 -12.90
C PHE A 317 -12.89 -17.85 -11.57
N GLY A 318 -12.94 -16.53 -11.50
CA GLY A 318 -13.15 -15.78 -10.26
C GLY A 318 -14.42 -14.92 -10.27
N SER A 319 -14.44 -13.91 -9.40
CA SER A 319 -15.51 -12.91 -9.32
C SER A 319 -15.48 -11.83 -10.43
N GLY A 320 -14.46 -11.83 -11.29
CA GLY A 320 -14.16 -10.73 -12.22
C GLY A 320 -13.34 -9.59 -11.60
N ASP A 321 -13.07 -9.63 -10.31
CA ASP A 321 -12.32 -8.60 -9.60
C ASP A 321 -10.91 -9.10 -9.22
N LEU A 322 -9.93 -8.21 -9.37
CA LEU A 322 -8.58 -8.38 -8.83
C LEU A 322 -8.43 -7.54 -7.57
N ARG A 323 -7.62 -8.03 -6.61
CA ARG A 323 -7.19 -7.25 -5.44
C ARG A 323 -5.73 -6.89 -5.59
N LEU A 324 -5.42 -5.60 -5.68
CA LEU A 324 -4.05 -5.11 -5.61
C LEU A 324 -3.66 -5.01 -4.13
N THR A 325 -2.43 -5.42 -3.81
CA THR A 325 -1.94 -5.37 -2.44
C THR A 325 -0.86 -4.29 -2.28
N PRO A 326 -0.66 -3.75 -1.07
CA PRO A 326 0.44 -2.82 -0.81
C PRO A 326 1.80 -3.52 -0.69
N TRP A 327 1.88 -4.82 -1.00
CA TRP A 327 3.08 -5.66 -0.98
C TRP A 327 3.49 -6.08 -2.38
N HIS A 328 3.05 -5.34 -3.41
CA HIS A 328 3.39 -5.62 -4.80
C HIS A 328 2.90 -7.00 -5.27
N SER A 329 1.75 -7.43 -4.78
CA SER A 329 1.07 -8.62 -5.28
C SER A 329 -0.33 -8.29 -5.81
N VAL A 330 -0.88 -9.23 -6.55
CA VAL A 330 -2.25 -9.22 -7.05
C VAL A 330 -2.94 -10.51 -6.63
N LEU A 331 -4.20 -10.40 -6.20
CA LEU A 331 -5.01 -11.55 -5.81
C LEU A 331 -6.14 -11.76 -6.83
N ILE A 332 -6.31 -13.00 -7.27
CA ILE A 332 -7.53 -13.48 -7.91
C ILE A 332 -8.40 -14.06 -6.80
N VAL A 333 -9.58 -13.48 -6.56
CA VAL A 333 -10.46 -13.87 -5.44
C VAL A 333 -11.72 -14.57 -5.93
N ASN A 334 -12.31 -15.39 -5.06
CA ASN A 334 -13.54 -16.14 -5.30
C ASN A 334 -13.38 -17.13 -6.46
N THR A 335 -12.25 -17.85 -6.44
CA THR A 335 -11.96 -18.90 -7.42
C THR A 335 -12.41 -20.25 -6.85
N PRO A 336 -13.26 -21.03 -7.54
CA PRO A 336 -13.60 -22.38 -7.08
C PRO A 336 -12.35 -23.24 -6.95
N SER A 337 -12.19 -23.93 -5.83
CA SER A 337 -11.00 -24.73 -5.52
C SER A 337 -10.70 -25.80 -6.58
N LEU A 338 -11.73 -26.35 -7.23
CA LEU A 338 -11.58 -27.31 -8.32
C LEU A 338 -10.93 -26.71 -9.59
N GLN A 339 -10.94 -25.39 -9.75
CA GLN A 339 -10.35 -24.69 -10.91
C GLN A 339 -8.87 -24.33 -10.71
N ILE A 340 -8.30 -24.58 -9.53
CA ILE A 340 -6.90 -24.28 -9.22
C ILE A 340 -5.93 -24.79 -10.30
N PRO A 341 -6.00 -26.05 -10.78
CA PRO A 341 -5.07 -26.55 -11.79
C PRO A 341 -5.12 -25.77 -13.11
N ALA A 342 -6.33 -25.43 -13.59
CA ALA A 342 -6.52 -24.68 -14.82
C ALA A 342 -5.98 -23.24 -14.70
N VAL A 343 -6.21 -22.60 -13.55
CA VAL A 343 -5.68 -21.25 -13.29
C VAL A 343 -4.15 -21.26 -13.26
N ILE A 344 -3.52 -22.25 -12.60
CA ILE A 344 -2.06 -22.37 -12.56
C ILE A 344 -1.49 -22.57 -13.97
N GLU A 345 -2.10 -23.46 -14.77
CA GLU A 345 -1.67 -23.71 -16.15
C GLU A 345 -1.70 -22.41 -16.97
N GLN A 346 -2.78 -21.66 -16.91
CA GLN A 346 -2.89 -20.40 -17.65
C GLN A 346 -1.98 -19.28 -17.12
N LEU A 347 -1.76 -19.19 -15.80
CA LEU A 347 -0.79 -18.24 -15.21
C LEU A 347 0.62 -18.48 -15.77
N SER A 348 1.01 -19.73 -15.96
CA SER A 348 2.34 -20.08 -16.49
C SER A 348 2.59 -19.53 -17.89
N GLN A 349 1.54 -19.39 -18.72
CA GLN A 349 1.63 -18.79 -20.06
C GLN A 349 2.04 -17.31 -20.03
N PHE A 350 1.81 -16.63 -18.89
CA PHE A 350 2.20 -15.25 -18.66
C PHE A 350 3.47 -15.12 -17.79
N ASN A 351 4.18 -16.23 -17.55
CA ASN A 351 5.32 -16.31 -16.61
C ASN A 351 4.95 -15.81 -15.21
N LEU A 352 3.74 -16.14 -14.75
CA LEU A 352 3.26 -15.85 -13.40
C LEU A 352 3.10 -17.14 -12.62
N SER A 353 3.38 -17.10 -11.31
CA SER A 353 3.20 -18.21 -10.38
C SER A 353 2.64 -17.71 -9.05
N PRO A 354 1.69 -18.44 -8.43
CA PRO A 354 1.28 -18.16 -7.06
C PRO A 354 2.30 -18.67 -6.03
N PHE A 355 3.25 -19.50 -6.46
CA PHE A 355 4.33 -20.04 -5.63
C PHE A 355 5.64 -19.38 -6.07
N PRO A 356 5.97 -18.19 -5.54
CA PRO A 356 7.29 -17.61 -5.81
C PRO A 356 8.36 -18.54 -5.23
N GLU A 357 9.34 -18.91 -6.04
CA GLU A 357 10.48 -19.72 -5.60
C GLU A 357 11.25 -19.01 -4.47
N ASN A 358 11.18 -17.68 -4.43
CA ASN A 358 11.72 -16.88 -3.35
C ASN A 358 10.78 -15.71 -3.01
N PRO A 359 9.94 -15.79 -1.96
CA PRO A 359 8.96 -14.76 -1.60
C PRO A 359 9.60 -13.53 -0.94
N GLN A 360 10.77 -13.09 -1.40
CA GLN A 360 11.55 -12.05 -0.74
C GLN A 360 10.87 -10.71 -0.75
N GLY A 361 11.01 -9.98 0.36
CA GLY A 361 10.56 -8.60 0.49
C GLY A 361 11.56 -7.62 -0.11
N ILE A 362 11.94 -7.79 -1.39
CA ILE A 362 12.79 -6.79 -2.06
C ILE A 362 11.93 -5.56 -2.40
N VAL A 363 12.19 -4.45 -1.72
CA VAL A 363 11.53 -3.16 -1.99
C VAL A 363 12.54 -2.21 -2.61
N ALA A 364 12.24 -1.69 -3.79
CA ALA A 364 13.07 -0.71 -4.49
C ALA A 364 12.34 0.61 -4.65
N CYS A 365 13.04 1.73 -4.44
CA CYS A 365 12.49 3.04 -4.82
C CYS A 365 12.54 3.21 -6.35
N ALA A 366 12.01 4.31 -6.88
CA ALA A 366 12.01 4.58 -8.32
C ALA A 366 13.42 4.52 -8.94
N GLY A 367 14.46 4.94 -8.21
CA GLY A 367 15.85 4.91 -8.68
C GLY A 367 16.09 5.76 -9.92
N LYS A 368 17.25 5.60 -10.56
CA LYS A 368 17.47 6.06 -11.94
C LYS A 368 16.80 5.10 -12.94
N PRO A 369 16.34 5.60 -14.10
CA PRO A 369 16.24 7.01 -14.49
C PRO A 369 15.05 7.73 -13.83
N GLY A 370 14.24 7.03 -13.03
CA GLY A 370 12.94 7.50 -12.56
C GLY A 370 12.92 8.71 -11.62
N CYS A 371 14.00 8.99 -10.90
CA CYS A 371 14.04 10.01 -9.86
C CYS A 371 15.29 10.88 -10.00
N ALA A 372 15.10 12.20 -10.09
CA ALA A 372 16.20 13.16 -10.22
C ALA A 372 17.16 13.16 -9.01
N ALA A 373 16.70 12.73 -7.84
CA ALA A 373 17.53 12.63 -6.63
C ALA A 373 18.30 11.30 -6.53
N ALA A 374 18.02 10.33 -7.41
CA ALA A 374 18.61 9.00 -7.34
C ALA A 374 20.05 8.98 -7.83
N GLN A 375 20.88 8.18 -7.16
CA GLN A 375 22.26 7.89 -7.56
C GLN A 375 22.38 6.60 -8.38
N THR A 376 21.56 5.59 -8.05
CA THR A 376 21.60 4.23 -8.61
C THR A 376 20.27 3.79 -9.26
N PRO A 377 20.29 2.82 -10.18
CA PRO A 377 19.10 2.29 -10.87
C PRO A 377 18.38 1.19 -10.05
N THR A 378 17.86 1.54 -8.87
CA THR A 378 17.36 0.56 -7.87
C THR A 378 16.33 -0.45 -8.36
N GLN A 379 15.51 -0.13 -9.36
CA GLN A 379 14.53 -1.08 -9.93
C GLN A 379 15.22 -2.21 -10.70
N ALA A 380 16.16 -1.88 -11.59
CA ALA A 380 16.94 -2.88 -12.34
C ALA A 380 17.84 -3.69 -11.39
N ASP A 381 18.49 -2.99 -10.45
CA ASP A 381 19.35 -3.61 -9.44
C ASP A 381 18.59 -4.58 -8.52
N ALA A 382 17.33 -4.29 -8.21
CA ALA A 382 16.47 -5.19 -7.43
C ALA A 382 16.13 -6.47 -8.19
N GLN A 383 15.99 -6.41 -9.52
CA GLN A 383 15.78 -7.60 -10.35
C GLN A 383 17.04 -8.47 -10.40
N VAL A 384 18.21 -7.85 -10.57
CA VAL A 384 19.51 -8.55 -10.50
C VAL A 384 19.68 -9.24 -9.15
N LEU A 385 19.38 -8.53 -8.05
CA LEU A 385 19.44 -9.10 -6.72
C LEU A 385 18.44 -10.25 -6.54
N GLY A 386 17.19 -10.09 -7.00
CA GLY A 386 16.17 -11.14 -6.94
C GLY A 386 16.62 -12.42 -7.62
N GLY A 387 17.04 -12.34 -8.88
CA GLY A 387 17.54 -13.50 -9.63
C GLY A 387 18.79 -14.14 -9.02
N TYR A 388 19.68 -13.33 -8.42
CA TYR A 388 20.82 -13.87 -7.68
C TYR A 388 20.36 -14.65 -6.44
N LEU A 389 19.41 -14.12 -5.67
CA LEU A 389 18.97 -14.76 -4.43
C LEU A 389 18.07 -15.98 -4.67
N GLU A 390 17.38 -16.09 -5.82
CA GLU A 390 16.72 -17.32 -6.28
C GLU A 390 17.71 -18.50 -6.32
N SER A 391 18.97 -18.25 -6.69
CA SER A 391 20.01 -19.29 -6.72
C SER A 391 20.45 -19.81 -5.33
N LEU A 392 20.08 -19.14 -4.24
CA LEU A 392 20.59 -19.42 -2.89
C LEU A 392 19.70 -20.36 -2.05
N SER A 393 18.54 -20.81 -2.54
CA SER A 393 17.62 -21.71 -1.81
C SER A 393 17.36 -21.28 -0.35
N LEU A 394 16.90 -20.05 -0.15
CA LEU A 394 16.65 -19.50 1.19
C LEU A 394 15.46 -20.19 1.88
N THR A 395 15.59 -20.51 3.16
CA THR A 395 14.52 -21.15 3.95
C THR A 395 13.59 -20.17 4.66
N THR A 396 13.99 -18.91 4.78
CA THR A 396 13.18 -17.84 5.38
C THR A 396 13.17 -16.61 4.48
N PRO A 397 12.02 -15.93 4.31
CA PRO A 397 11.97 -14.67 3.58
C PRO A 397 12.84 -13.61 4.24
N VAL A 398 13.53 -12.80 3.44
CA VAL A 398 14.34 -11.66 3.91
C VAL A 398 13.80 -10.38 3.29
N ASN A 399 13.71 -9.32 4.08
CA ASN A 399 13.30 -7.99 3.64
C ASN A 399 14.52 -7.13 3.31
N ILE A 400 14.70 -6.84 2.02
CA ILE A 400 15.84 -6.07 1.50
C ILE A 400 15.35 -4.79 0.84
N HIS A 401 15.83 -3.64 1.30
CA HIS A 401 15.42 -2.34 0.77
C HIS A 401 16.53 -1.69 -0.06
N LEU A 402 16.24 -1.38 -1.33
CA LEU A 402 17.12 -0.66 -2.24
C LEU A 402 16.64 0.79 -2.38
N THR A 403 17.38 1.73 -1.80
CA THR A 403 17.09 3.16 -1.93
C THR A 403 18.21 3.91 -2.59
N ALA A 404 17.90 4.71 -3.61
CA ALA A 404 18.91 5.36 -4.45
C ALA A 404 19.49 6.66 -3.87
N CYS A 405 19.00 7.11 -2.70
CA CYS A 405 19.47 8.33 -2.05
C CYS A 405 19.04 8.38 -0.57
N PRO A 406 19.58 9.32 0.24
CA PRO A 406 19.27 9.42 1.68
C PRO A 406 17.78 9.69 2.03
N LYS A 407 16.93 10.02 1.04
CA LYS A 407 15.48 10.13 1.27
C LYS A 407 14.84 8.81 1.70
N ALA A 408 15.46 7.66 1.41
CA ALA A 408 15.06 6.34 1.87
C ALA A 408 13.62 5.95 1.49
N CYS A 409 13.20 6.27 0.24
CA CYS A 409 11.82 6.06 -0.19
C CYS A 409 11.39 4.58 -0.21
N ALA A 410 12.34 3.65 -0.35
CA ALA A 410 12.09 2.21 -0.36
C ALA A 410 11.85 1.63 1.04
N GLN A 411 11.97 2.45 2.10
CA GLN A 411 11.97 1.98 3.47
C GLN A 411 10.79 2.57 4.25
N PRO A 412 9.52 2.26 3.90
CA PRO A 412 8.35 2.68 4.66
C PRO A 412 8.16 1.86 5.95
N SER A 413 8.76 0.68 6.02
CA SER A 413 8.82 -0.25 7.14
C SER A 413 10.29 -0.60 7.46
N PRO A 414 10.55 -1.26 8.59
CA PRO A 414 11.84 -1.89 8.89
C PRO A 414 12.32 -2.88 7.82
N ALA A 415 13.63 -2.93 7.59
CA ALA A 415 14.34 -3.86 6.73
C ALA A 415 15.38 -4.66 7.52
N GLU A 416 15.69 -5.88 7.06
CA GLU A 416 16.82 -6.66 7.59
C GLU A 416 18.12 -6.29 6.89
N ILE A 417 18.03 -5.86 5.62
CA ILE A 417 19.17 -5.38 4.85
C ILE A 417 18.76 -4.11 4.10
N THR A 418 19.59 -3.06 4.17
CA THR A 418 19.38 -1.84 3.37
C THR A 418 20.58 -1.56 2.46
N LEU A 419 20.31 -1.34 1.17
CA LEU A 419 21.25 -0.87 0.18
C LEU A 419 20.95 0.59 -0.14
N LEU A 420 21.85 1.50 0.28
CA LEU A 420 21.77 2.93 -0.01
C LEU A 420 22.69 3.29 -1.19
N GLY A 421 22.11 3.76 -2.29
CA GLY A 421 22.86 4.35 -3.40
C GLY A 421 23.57 5.63 -2.95
N ILE A 422 24.90 5.64 -3.08
CA ILE A 422 25.78 6.76 -2.68
C ILE A 422 26.58 7.34 -3.85
N GLY A 423 26.53 6.71 -5.03
CA GLY A 423 27.15 7.17 -6.27
C GLY A 423 26.64 6.35 -7.46
N PRO A 424 27.12 6.63 -8.68
CA PRO A 424 26.78 5.83 -9.86
C PRO A 424 27.13 4.35 -9.62
N ASP A 425 26.10 3.51 -9.57
CA ASP A 425 26.16 2.06 -9.34
C ASP A 425 26.84 1.60 -8.04
N ILE A 426 27.14 2.51 -7.11
CA ILE A 426 27.73 2.20 -5.79
C ILE A 426 26.66 2.23 -4.71
N TYR A 427 26.58 1.13 -3.97
CA TYR A 427 25.74 0.99 -2.79
C TYR A 427 26.57 0.92 -1.52
N ARG A 428 26.05 1.55 -0.47
CA ARG A 428 26.42 1.28 0.92
C ARG A 428 25.46 0.24 1.49
N LEU A 429 26.00 -0.88 1.96
CA LEU A 429 25.28 -1.98 2.57
C LEU A 429 25.17 -1.79 4.09
N TYR A 430 23.95 -1.84 4.61
CA TYR A 430 23.62 -1.84 6.03
C TYR A 430 22.94 -3.16 6.41
N LEU A 431 23.25 -3.67 7.60
CA LEU A 431 22.39 -4.66 8.26
C LEU A 431 21.38 -3.88 9.11
N GLY A 432 20.10 -4.09 8.84
CA GLY A 432 19.01 -3.32 9.42
C GLY A 432 18.65 -2.06 8.63
N ASP A 433 18.06 -1.11 9.35
CA ASP A 433 17.49 0.10 8.80
C ASP A 433 18.51 1.24 8.65
N LEU A 434 18.56 1.92 7.50
CA LEU A 434 19.38 3.14 7.29
C LEU A 434 19.19 4.24 8.35
N ARG A 435 18.03 4.28 9.01
CA ARG A 435 17.66 5.32 9.99
C ARG A 435 17.92 4.91 11.43
N ASP A 436 18.42 3.69 11.64
CA ASP A 436 18.99 3.31 12.92
C ASP A 436 20.43 3.81 12.93
N ASP A 437 20.72 4.81 13.78
CA ASP A 437 22.05 5.41 13.91
C ASP A 437 23.12 4.39 14.36
N GLN A 438 22.70 3.21 14.84
CA GLN A 438 23.56 2.10 15.23
C GLN A 438 23.68 1.00 14.16
N ALA A 439 22.97 1.10 13.02
CA ALA A 439 23.01 0.07 11.99
C ALA A 439 24.43 -0.06 11.39
N PRO A 440 25.06 -1.24 11.45
CA PRO A 440 26.43 -1.41 10.99
C PRO A 440 26.51 -1.29 9.47
N VAL A 441 27.44 -0.46 9.00
CA VAL A 441 27.82 -0.39 7.57
C VAL A 441 28.80 -1.53 7.29
N MET A 442 28.40 -2.44 6.41
CA MET A 442 29.20 -3.62 6.07
C MET A 442 30.20 -3.36 4.95
N ALA A 443 29.78 -2.66 3.90
CA ALA A 443 30.59 -2.41 2.71
C ALA A 443 30.06 -1.23 1.88
N GLN A 444 30.92 -0.71 0.98
CA GLN A 444 30.59 0.33 0.00
C GLN A 444 31.19 -0.03 -1.35
N GLN A 445 30.40 -0.68 -2.20
CA GLN A 445 30.87 -1.29 -3.43
C GLN A 445 29.76 -1.31 -4.50
N PRO A 446 30.08 -1.60 -5.77
CA PRO A 446 29.08 -1.95 -6.76
C PRO A 446 28.19 -3.12 -6.32
N LEU A 447 26.94 -3.16 -6.80
CA LEU A 447 25.99 -4.24 -6.42
C LEU A 447 26.59 -5.63 -6.67
N ALA A 448 27.24 -5.85 -7.81
CA ALA A 448 27.82 -7.13 -8.18
C ALA A 448 28.83 -7.66 -7.13
N GLU A 449 29.60 -6.78 -6.51
CA GLU A 449 30.56 -7.14 -5.45
C GLU A 449 29.88 -7.33 -4.09
N LEU A 450 28.72 -6.73 -3.87
CA LEU A 450 27.91 -6.91 -2.67
C LEU A 450 27.10 -8.21 -2.68
N LEU A 451 26.78 -8.79 -3.85
CA LEU A 451 25.97 -10.00 -3.95
C LEU A 451 26.53 -11.17 -3.11
N PRO A 452 27.83 -11.54 -3.20
CA PRO A 452 28.38 -12.60 -2.35
C PRO A 452 28.37 -12.26 -0.86
N LEU A 453 28.52 -10.98 -0.49
CA LEU A 453 28.47 -10.53 0.91
C LEU A 453 27.05 -10.64 1.48
N ILE A 454 26.05 -10.27 0.68
CA ILE A 454 24.63 -10.48 1.02
C ILE A 454 24.38 -11.99 1.19
N ALA A 455 24.80 -12.83 0.24
CA ALA A 455 24.66 -14.29 0.36
C ALA A 455 25.30 -14.85 1.64
N ALA A 456 26.52 -14.41 1.98
CA ALA A 456 27.22 -14.83 3.19
C ALA A 456 26.47 -14.43 4.46
N THR A 457 25.84 -13.25 4.46
CA THR A 457 24.98 -12.79 5.56
C THR A 457 23.72 -13.65 5.71
N LEU A 458 23.22 -14.18 4.60
CA LEU A 458 22.03 -15.03 4.52
C LEU A 458 22.30 -16.54 4.69
N GLY A 459 23.56 -16.93 4.92
CA GLY A 459 24.03 -18.33 4.96
C GLY A 459 23.26 -19.28 5.90
N PRO A 460 23.46 -20.61 5.77
CA PRO A 460 22.50 -21.61 6.22
C PRO A 460 22.28 -21.54 7.74
N LYS A 461 21.07 -21.21 8.19
CA LYS A 461 20.68 -21.42 9.59
C LYS A 461 20.57 -22.93 9.85
N SER A 462 21.68 -23.56 10.27
CA SER A 462 21.67 -24.85 10.94
C SER A 462 21.30 -24.64 12.42
N GLY A 463 20.05 -24.96 12.80
CA GLY A 463 19.64 -25.07 14.21
C GLY A 463 18.29 -24.43 14.53
N PRO A 464 17.57 -24.94 15.55
CA PRO A 464 16.21 -24.52 15.85
C PRO A 464 16.18 -23.06 16.30
N ALA A 465 15.11 -22.37 15.92
CA ALA A 465 14.87 -20.97 16.20
C ALA A 465 15.04 -20.65 17.69
N HIS A 466 16.11 -19.93 18.04
CA HIS A 466 16.10 -19.13 19.25
C HIS A 466 15.46 -17.78 18.93
N SER A 467 14.24 -17.62 19.43
CA SER A 467 13.68 -16.30 19.69
C SER A 467 14.64 -15.55 20.62
N SER A 468 15.17 -14.41 20.18
CA SER A 468 15.25 -13.18 20.99
C SER A 468 16.18 -12.15 20.34
N ARG A 469 15.70 -10.90 20.32
CA ARG A 469 16.41 -9.64 20.07
C ARG A 469 16.83 -9.38 18.61
N LEU A 470 16.06 -8.55 17.91
CA LEU A 470 16.31 -7.11 17.80
C LEU A 470 14.99 -6.39 17.46
#